data_AF-A0AA43CDS7-F1
#
_entry.id   AF-A0AA43CDS7-F1
#
_cell.length_a   1.000
_cell.length_b   1.000
_cell.length_c   1.000
_cell.angle_alpha   90.00
_cell.angle_beta   90.00
_cell.angle_gamma   90.00
#
_symmetry.space_group_name_H-M   'P 1'
#
loop_
_entity.id
_entity.type
_entity.pdbx_description
1 polymer ?
#
loop_
_entity_poly.entity_id
_entity_poly.type
_entity_poly.pdbx_seq_one_letter_code
_entity_poly.pdbx_strand_id
1 'polypeptide(L)'
;MRRLIWTALILLAVPAMAQESASFSLKEGVLNSGGNPASGVTPTSASFRMGVDSIGSAVGGGQLSSSAFQLDVGFTAAYRPPLEVLGLIFDDADTLVWLVEAAAADYTLYRGLMSGIAALGYGSCETTDIPSTTVNDPDIPPSSDGYFYLVTSNNRLNEEGTKGFDSDGAERPNPSPCP
;
A
#
# COMPACT_ATOMS: atom_id res chain seq x y z
N MET A 1 81.10 44.36 -3.40
CA MET A 1 80.46 43.45 -2.42
C MET A 1 79.33 44.24 -1.75
N ARG A 2 78.07 44.01 -2.17
CA ARG A 2 77.04 43.22 -1.45
C ARG A 2 76.54 43.96 -0.19
N ARG A 3 75.61 44.93 -0.34
CA ARG A 3 74.14 44.83 -0.18
C ARG A 3 73.69 44.25 1.17
N LEU A 4 72.96 45.04 1.97
CA LEU A 4 71.77 44.56 2.70
C LEU A 4 70.84 45.77 2.97
N ILE A 5 69.68 45.76 2.31
CA ILE A 5 68.60 46.75 2.40
C ILE A 5 67.50 46.11 3.24
N TRP A 6 67.04 46.82 4.27
CA TRP A 6 65.92 46.47 5.12
C TRP A 6 64.60 46.47 4.34
N THR A 7 63.79 45.42 4.47
CA THR A 7 62.43 45.36 3.92
C THR A 7 61.43 45.24 5.06
N ALA A 8 60.58 46.26 5.21
CA ALA A 8 59.45 46.29 6.12
C ALA A 8 58.23 45.64 5.44
N LEU A 9 57.61 44.68 6.12
CA LEU A 9 56.43 43.95 5.66
C LEU A 9 55.17 44.62 6.23
N ILE A 10 54.33 45.21 5.37
CA ILE A 10 53.03 45.79 5.74
C ILE A 10 51.95 44.73 5.52
N LEU A 11 51.29 44.30 6.59
CA LEU A 11 50.12 43.41 6.59
C LEU A 11 48.85 44.25 6.44
N LEU A 12 48.15 44.11 5.30
CA LEU A 12 46.80 44.65 5.08
C LEU A 12 45.77 43.58 5.45
N ALA A 13 44.97 43.85 6.49
CA ALA A 13 43.83 43.02 6.87
C ALA A 13 42.62 43.32 5.98
N VAL A 14 42.09 42.32 5.29
CA VAL A 14 40.86 42.42 4.48
C VAL A 14 39.67 42.01 5.38
N PRO A 15 38.59 42.80 5.48
CA PRO A 15 37.41 42.37 6.22
C PRO A 15 36.68 41.28 5.44
N ALA A 16 36.51 40.11 6.06
CA ALA A 16 35.66 39.05 5.54
C ALA A 16 34.19 39.49 5.63
N MET A 17 33.56 39.78 4.50
CA MET A 17 32.13 39.99 4.41
C MET A 17 31.44 38.64 4.59
N ALA A 18 30.93 38.37 5.80
CA ALA A 18 30.04 37.24 6.04
C ALA A 18 28.70 37.52 5.34
N GLN A 19 28.34 36.68 4.37
CA GLN A 19 27.07 36.75 3.67
C GLN A 19 25.94 36.32 4.62
N GLU A 20 25.17 37.28 5.11
CA GLU A 20 23.98 37.03 5.94
C GLU A 20 22.84 36.56 5.00
N SER A 21 22.42 35.30 5.14
CA SER A 21 21.35 34.75 4.32
C SER A 21 19.99 35.28 4.83
N ALA A 22 19.13 35.71 3.91
CA ALA A 22 17.79 36.21 4.21
C ALA A 22 17.00 35.22 5.09
N SER A 23 16.28 35.71 6.11
CA SER A 23 15.47 34.86 6.99
C SER A 23 14.41 34.13 6.16
N PHE A 24 14.43 32.80 6.17
CA PHE A 24 13.37 32.01 5.54
C PHE A 24 12.31 31.67 6.59
N SER A 25 11.06 32.05 6.32
CA SER A 25 9.89 31.60 7.09
C SER A 25 9.34 30.35 6.41
N LEU A 26 9.50 29.20 7.06
CA LEU A 26 8.86 27.96 6.65
C LEU A 26 7.40 27.99 7.14
N LYS A 27 6.46 27.97 6.21
CA LYS A 27 5.04 27.77 6.50
C LYS A 27 4.67 26.36 6.08
N GLU A 28 4.29 25.56 7.06
CA GLU A 28 3.74 24.23 6.84
C GLU A 28 2.25 24.35 6.46
N GLY A 29 1.81 23.56 5.49
CA GLY A 29 0.42 23.48 5.07
C GLY A 29 0.08 22.05 4.70
N VAL A 30 -1.05 21.55 5.21
CA VAL A 30 -1.56 20.23 4.86
C VAL A 30 -2.46 20.38 3.62
N LEU A 31 -2.09 19.70 2.53
CA LEU A 31 -2.90 19.62 1.32
C LEU A 31 -3.75 18.35 1.40
N ASN A 32 -5.07 18.52 1.56
CA ASN A 32 -6.01 17.41 1.40
C ASN A 32 -6.17 17.12 -0.10
N SER A 33 -5.73 15.95 -0.54
CA SER A 33 -5.69 15.50 -1.94
C SER A 33 -7.08 15.14 -2.50
N GLY A 34 -8.10 15.94 -2.22
CA GLY A 34 -9.47 15.76 -2.68
C GLY A 34 -9.76 16.46 -4.00
N GLY A 35 -9.21 15.94 -5.11
CA GLY A 35 -9.60 16.32 -6.47
C GLY A 35 -9.18 17.71 -6.94
N ASN A 36 -9.26 17.93 -8.27
CA ASN A 36 -8.92 19.19 -8.93
C ASN A 36 -10.15 20.13 -8.93
N PRO A 37 -10.28 21.11 -8.02
CA PRO A 37 -11.29 22.13 -8.18
C PRO A 37 -10.93 22.95 -9.42
N ALA A 38 -11.89 23.20 -10.30
CA ALA A 38 -11.75 24.07 -11.49
C ALA A 38 -11.35 25.54 -11.17
N SER A 39 -10.97 25.83 -9.92
CA SER A 39 -10.53 27.11 -9.38
C SER A 39 -9.36 26.93 -8.38
N GLY A 40 -8.51 25.93 -8.57
CA GLY A 40 -7.36 25.64 -7.71
C GLY A 40 -6.39 26.82 -7.58
N VAL A 41 -6.00 27.14 -6.36
CA VAL A 41 -5.05 28.22 -6.07
C VAL A 41 -3.64 27.75 -6.43
N THR A 42 -3.05 28.30 -7.48
CA THR A 42 -1.60 28.18 -7.73
C THR A 42 -0.85 29.15 -6.81
N PRO A 43 -0.09 28.68 -5.81
CA PRO A 43 0.85 29.53 -5.12
C PRO A 43 1.97 29.92 -6.09
N THR A 44 2.15 31.22 -6.32
CA THR A 44 3.22 31.77 -7.14
C THR A 44 4.27 32.43 -6.26
N SER A 45 5.54 32.07 -6.45
CA SER A 45 6.67 32.87 -5.97
C SER A 45 7.37 33.49 -7.18
N ALA A 46 8.16 34.54 -6.96
CA ALA A 46 8.91 35.21 -8.03
C ALA A 46 9.96 34.30 -8.72
N SER A 47 10.24 33.10 -8.17
CA SER A 47 11.34 32.25 -8.62
C SER A 47 10.93 30.83 -9.02
N PHE A 48 9.68 30.42 -8.79
CA PHE A 48 9.16 29.15 -9.29
C PHE A 48 7.63 29.14 -9.35
N ARG A 49 7.09 28.38 -10.31
CA ARG A 49 5.67 28.02 -10.39
C ARG A 49 5.57 26.53 -10.10
N MET A 50 4.92 26.13 -9.01
CA MET A 50 4.55 24.73 -8.76
C MET A 50 3.11 24.56 -9.23
N GLY A 51 2.92 23.85 -10.36
CA GLY A 51 1.60 23.42 -10.81
C GLY A 51 1.24 22.08 -10.17
N VAL A 52 0.12 22.01 -9.46
CA VAL A 52 -0.39 20.80 -8.80
C VAL A 52 -1.14 19.92 -9.81
N ASP A 53 -0.52 19.64 -10.96
CA ASP A 53 -1.13 18.84 -12.04
C ASP A 53 -0.48 17.45 -12.17
N SER A 54 0.29 17.02 -11.16
CA SER A 54 1.09 15.79 -11.28
C SER A 54 1.24 14.96 -9.99
N ILE A 55 0.43 15.22 -8.96
CA ILE A 55 0.34 14.27 -7.82
C ILE A 55 -0.56 13.10 -8.27
N GLY A 56 0.05 12.12 -8.93
CA GLY A 56 -0.63 10.92 -9.44
C GLY A 56 0.06 10.25 -10.64
N SER A 57 0.88 10.97 -11.40
CA SER A 57 1.78 10.33 -12.37
C SER A 57 3.05 9.91 -11.64
N ALA A 58 3.37 8.62 -11.67
CA ALA A 58 4.65 8.13 -11.16
C ALA A 58 5.78 8.89 -11.85
N VAL A 59 6.43 9.80 -11.13
CA VAL A 59 7.66 10.45 -11.60
C VAL A 59 8.74 9.38 -11.52
N GLY A 60 8.87 8.60 -12.60
CA GLY A 60 10.01 7.74 -12.83
C GLY A 60 11.24 8.62 -13.04
N GLY A 61 11.90 8.98 -11.95
CA GLY A 61 13.13 9.78 -11.98
C GLY A 61 13.27 10.58 -10.70
N GLY A 62 14.19 10.13 -9.84
CA GLY A 62 14.49 10.80 -8.58
C GLY A 62 14.97 12.25 -8.74
N GLN A 63 14.86 12.95 -7.61
CA GLN A 63 15.52 14.21 -7.28
C GLN A 63 14.90 15.49 -7.84
N LEU A 64 13.88 15.98 -7.13
CA LEU A 64 13.78 17.40 -6.83
C LEU A 64 14.09 17.59 -5.33
N SER A 65 15.37 17.48 -4.96
CA SER A 65 15.86 17.90 -3.65
C SER A 65 16.85 19.03 -3.82
N SER A 66 16.61 20.17 -3.18
CA SER A 66 17.66 21.17 -2.95
C SER A 66 17.89 21.32 -1.45
N SER A 67 18.95 22.03 -1.06
CA SER A 67 19.21 22.37 0.34
C SER A 67 18.09 23.19 1.00
N ALA A 68 17.13 23.73 0.23
CA ALA A 68 16.01 24.54 0.73
C ALA A 68 14.63 23.86 0.60
N PHE A 69 14.53 22.70 -0.07
CA PHE A 69 13.28 21.95 -0.17
C PHE A 69 13.57 20.46 -0.30
N GLN A 70 12.93 19.68 0.55
CA GLN A 70 12.89 18.22 0.47
C GLN A 70 11.44 17.84 0.21
N LEU A 71 11.17 17.35 -1.00
CA LEU A 71 9.87 16.77 -1.36
C LEU A 71 10.04 15.26 -1.24
N ASP A 72 9.66 14.70 -0.10
CA ASP A 72 9.61 13.26 0.09
C ASP A 72 8.25 12.76 -0.41
N VAL A 73 8.24 12.18 -1.60
CA VAL A 73 7.06 11.49 -2.14
C VAL A 73 7.08 10.06 -1.61
N GLY A 74 6.57 9.90 -0.39
CA GLY A 74 6.32 8.59 0.17
C GLY A 74 5.14 7.93 -0.54
N PHE A 75 5.38 7.31 -1.69
CA PHE A 75 4.46 6.30 -2.20
C PHE A 75 4.59 5.09 -1.25
N THR A 76 3.71 5.00 -0.25
CA THR A 76 3.42 3.66 0.27
C THR A 76 2.96 2.85 -0.93
N ALA A 77 3.59 1.70 -1.19
CA ALA A 77 3.13 0.83 -2.26
C ALA A 77 1.65 0.56 -1.98
N ALA A 78 0.77 1.02 -2.87
CA ALA A 78 -0.64 0.73 -2.74
C ALA A 78 -0.77 -0.80 -2.78
N TYR A 79 -1.06 -1.41 -1.63
CA TYR A 79 -1.33 -2.83 -1.58
C TYR A 79 -2.58 -3.08 -2.40
N ARG A 80 -2.48 -4.05 -3.31
CA ARG A 80 -3.63 -4.45 -4.12
C ARG A 80 -4.71 -4.95 -3.14
N PRO A 81 -5.97 -4.49 -3.26
CA PRO A 81 -7.08 -5.10 -2.53
C PRO A 81 -7.20 -6.58 -2.95
N PRO A 82 -7.32 -7.52 -2.00
CA PRO A 82 -7.47 -8.92 -2.33
C PRO A 82 -8.75 -9.17 -3.13
N LEU A 83 -8.64 -10.02 -4.14
CA LEU A 83 -9.75 -10.41 -5.00
C LEU A 83 -10.30 -11.79 -4.59
N GLU A 84 -11.31 -12.26 -5.31
CA GLU A 84 -11.82 -13.62 -5.15
C GLU A 84 -10.71 -14.65 -5.44
N VAL A 85 -10.59 -15.64 -4.56
CA VAL A 85 -9.71 -16.79 -4.77
C VAL A 85 -10.39 -17.76 -5.72
N LEU A 86 -9.72 -18.10 -6.81
CA LEU A 86 -10.28 -18.92 -7.89
C LEU A 86 -9.68 -20.34 -7.90
N GLY A 87 -10.39 -21.26 -8.55
CA GLY A 87 -9.90 -22.61 -8.81
C GLY A 87 -9.82 -23.52 -7.58
N LEU A 88 -10.64 -23.25 -6.55
CA LEU A 88 -10.79 -24.14 -5.40
C LEU A 88 -11.33 -25.51 -5.84
N ILE A 89 -10.53 -26.54 -5.66
CA ILE A 89 -10.85 -27.94 -5.96
C ILE A 89 -10.25 -28.87 -4.91
N PHE A 90 -10.70 -30.13 -4.92
CA PHE A 90 -10.03 -31.22 -4.20
C PHE A 90 -8.93 -31.81 -5.09
N ASP A 91 -7.70 -31.90 -4.57
CA ASP A 91 -6.58 -32.63 -5.21
C ASP A 91 -6.66 -34.13 -4.91
N ASP A 92 -7.09 -34.47 -3.69
CA ASP A 92 -7.43 -35.82 -3.26
C ASP A 92 -8.68 -35.82 -2.33
N ALA A 93 -8.85 -36.83 -1.47
CA ALA A 93 -10.06 -36.98 -0.67
C ALA A 93 -10.18 -35.95 0.48
N ASP A 94 -9.07 -35.42 0.96
CA ASP A 94 -8.98 -34.51 2.11
C ASP A 94 -8.19 -33.21 1.81
N THR A 95 -7.49 -33.14 0.69
CA THR A 95 -6.67 -31.98 0.33
C THR A 95 -7.41 -31.05 -0.62
N LEU A 96 -7.65 -29.81 -0.17
CA LEU A 96 -8.10 -28.72 -1.02
C LEU A 96 -6.90 -27.95 -1.59
N VAL A 97 -7.04 -27.49 -2.84
CA VAL A 97 -6.06 -26.65 -3.54
C VAL A 97 -6.78 -25.54 -4.30
N TRP A 98 -6.12 -24.39 -4.47
CA TRP A 98 -6.63 -23.25 -5.22
C TRP A 98 -5.52 -22.51 -5.98
N LEU A 99 -5.89 -21.56 -6.83
CA LEU A 99 -4.94 -20.71 -7.54
C LEU A 99 -4.38 -19.62 -6.63
N VAL A 100 -3.11 -19.27 -6.84
CA VAL A 100 -2.48 -18.15 -6.13
C VAL A 100 -3.19 -16.83 -6.48
N GLU A 101 -3.54 -16.06 -5.46
CA GLU A 101 -4.02 -14.69 -5.61
C GLU A 101 -2.83 -13.72 -5.44
N ALA A 102 -2.78 -12.67 -6.26
CA ALA A 102 -1.58 -11.83 -6.39
C ALA A 102 -1.37 -10.84 -5.23
N ALA A 103 -2.43 -10.48 -4.51
CA ALA A 103 -2.39 -9.65 -3.31
C ALA A 103 -2.28 -10.47 -2.02
N ALA A 104 -2.54 -11.78 -2.06
CA ALA A 104 -2.53 -12.66 -0.90
C ALA A 104 -1.18 -12.67 -0.16
N ALA A 105 -1.25 -12.41 1.14
CA ALA A 105 -0.22 -12.73 2.12
C ALA A 105 -0.46 -14.12 2.72
N ASP A 106 -1.72 -14.43 3.01
CA ASP A 106 -2.22 -15.71 3.51
C ASP A 106 -3.67 -15.91 3.05
N TYR A 107 -4.24 -17.06 3.39
CA TYR A 107 -5.60 -17.46 3.05
C TYR A 107 -6.40 -17.90 4.27
N THR A 108 -7.70 -17.75 4.14
CA THR A 108 -8.68 -18.18 5.14
C THR A 108 -9.67 -19.15 4.51
N LEU A 109 -9.83 -20.32 5.13
CA LEU A 109 -10.79 -21.35 4.74
C LEU A 109 -12.08 -21.20 5.55
N TYR A 110 -13.18 -21.18 4.83
CA TYR A 110 -14.53 -21.25 5.37
C TYR A 110 -15.18 -22.56 4.98
N ARG A 111 -15.87 -23.17 5.94
CA ARG A 111 -16.55 -24.45 5.78
C ARG A 111 -17.98 -24.38 6.27
N GLY A 112 -18.90 -25.01 5.56
CA GLY A 112 -20.28 -25.15 6.00
C GLY A 112 -20.92 -26.42 5.47
N LEU A 113 -22.10 -26.76 5.98
CA LEU A 113 -22.89 -27.87 5.47
C LEU A 113 -23.67 -27.43 4.22
N MET A 114 -23.76 -28.31 3.22
CA MET A 114 -24.55 -28.06 2.00
C MET A 114 -26.01 -27.78 2.33
N SER A 115 -26.57 -28.45 3.35
CA SER A 115 -27.90 -28.16 3.89
C SER A 115 -28.06 -26.72 4.39
N GLY A 116 -26.97 -26.08 4.81
CA GLY A 116 -26.93 -24.68 5.27
C GLY A 116 -26.86 -23.63 4.15
N ILE A 117 -26.48 -24.01 2.92
CA ILE A 117 -26.39 -23.07 1.78
C ILE A 117 -27.77 -22.47 1.47
N ALA A 118 -28.85 -23.26 1.59
CA ALA A 118 -30.21 -22.80 1.33
C ALA A 118 -30.66 -21.66 2.27
N ALA A 119 -30.03 -21.54 3.43
CA ALA A 119 -30.26 -20.44 4.38
C ALA A 119 -29.34 -19.23 4.13
N LEU A 120 -28.69 -19.16 2.96
CA LEU A 120 -27.68 -18.15 2.60
C LEU A 120 -26.46 -18.15 3.55
N GLY A 121 -26.15 -19.30 4.16
CA GLY A 121 -24.94 -19.49 4.94
C GLY A 121 -23.74 -19.69 4.01
N TYR A 122 -22.70 -18.85 4.15
CA TYR A 122 -21.44 -18.93 3.39
C TYR A 122 -20.28 -19.51 4.22
N GLY A 123 -20.63 -20.43 5.10
CA GLY A 123 -19.68 -21.16 5.94
C GLY A 123 -19.30 -20.38 7.19
N SER A 124 -18.71 -21.11 8.13
CA SER A 124 -18.05 -20.57 9.31
C SER A 124 -16.54 -20.61 9.10
N CYS A 125 -15.83 -19.78 9.87
CA CYS A 125 -14.37 -19.82 9.91
C CYS A 125 -13.89 -21.22 10.30
N GLU A 126 -13.10 -21.86 9.43
CA GLU A 126 -12.53 -23.19 9.69
C GLU A 126 -11.04 -23.09 10.03
N THR A 127 -10.27 -22.42 9.17
CA THR A 127 -8.82 -22.28 9.33
C THR A 127 -8.39 -20.93 8.78
N THR A 128 -7.46 -20.27 9.45
CA THR A 128 -6.90 -18.97 9.07
C THR A 128 -5.39 -19.07 8.91
N ASP A 129 -4.76 -17.99 8.45
CA ASP A 129 -3.32 -17.82 8.33
C ASP A 129 -2.64 -18.92 7.49
N ILE A 130 -3.33 -19.43 6.46
CA ILE A 130 -2.81 -20.49 5.61
C ILE A 130 -1.77 -19.87 4.66
N PRO A 131 -0.46 -20.20 4.77
CA PRO A 131 0.59 -19.53 4.02
C PRO A 131 0.77 -20.08 2.60
N SER A 132 0.01 -21.11 2.23
CA SER A 132 0.10 -21.85 0.98
C SER A 132 -1.26 -21.95 0.30
N THR A 133 -1.27 -22.35 -0.97
CA THR A 133 -2.50 -22.55 -1.77
C THR A 133 -3.10 -23.95 -1.61
N THR A 134 -2.94 -24.53 -0.43
CA THR A 134 -3.43 -25.87 -0.10
C THR A 134 -3.68 -26.00 1.39
N VAL A 135 -4.68 -26.80 1.76
CA VAL A 135 -5.04 -27.14 3.13
C VAL A 135 -5.61 -28.55 3.17
N ASN A 136 -5.31 -29.29 4.23
CA ASN A 136 -5.89 -30.60 4.48
C ASN A 136 -7.07 -30.49 5.43
N ASP A 137 -8.20 -31.08 5.07
CA ASP A 137 -9.40 -31.21 5.90
C ASP A 137 -9.88 -32.68 5.91
N PRO A 138 -9.49 -33.47 6.92
CA PRO A 138 -9.84 -34.89 7.00
C PRO A 138 -11.23 -35.15 7.59
N ASP A 139 -12.00 -34.11 7.95
CA ASP A 139 -13.28 -34.30 8.61
C ASP A 139 -14.32 -34.88 7.64
N ILE A 140 -15.13 -35.79 8.18
CA ILE A 140 -16.18 -36.47 7.42
C ILE A 140 -17.51 -35.77 7.69
N PRO A 141 -18.25 -35.34 6.65
CA PRO A 141 -19.54 -34.70 6.86
C PRO A 141 -20.56 -35.67 7.48
N PRO A 142 -21.59 -35.15 8.17
CA PRO A 142 -22.70 -35.95 8.65
C PRO A 142 -23.32 -36.81 7.54
N SER A 143 -23.84 -37.98 7.90
CA SER A 143 -24.49 -38.87 6.94
C SER A 143 -25.63 -38.16 6.20
N SER A 144 -25.65 -38.26 4.87
CA SER A 144 -26.62 -37.59 3.98
C SER A 144 -26.49 -36.07 3.85
N ASP A 145 -25.36 -35.50 4.27
CA ASP A 145 -24.99 -34.12 4.01
C ASP A 145 -23.60 -34.06 3.33
N GLY A 146 -23.16 -32.87 2.96
CA GLY A 146 -21.82 -32.62 2.45
C GLY A 146 -21.27 -31.33 3.03
N TYR A 147 -19.95 -31.17 3.01
CA TYR A 147 -19.34 -29.87 3.23
C TYR A 147 -19.27 -29.09 1.92
N PHE A 148 -19.38 -27.77 2.04
CA PHE A 148 -18.92 -26.84 1.02
C PHE A 148 -17.82 -25.96 1.60
N TYR A 149 -16.99 -25.44 0.71
CA TYR A 149 -15.81 -24.68 1.06
C TYR A 149 -15.77 -23.37 0.29
N LEU A 150 -15.30 -22.32 0.96
CA LEU A 150 -14.95 -21.04 0.36
C LEU A 150 -13.58 -20.64 0.89
N VAL A 151 -12.78 -20.00 0.04
CA VAL A 151 -11.48 -19.47 0.44
C VAL A 151 -11.46 -17.98 0.16
N THR A 152 -10.97 -17.20 1.11
CA THR A 152 -10.65 -15.79 0.93
C THR A 152 -9.14 -15.59 1.09
N SER A 153 -8.63 -14.47 0.61
CA SER A 153 -7.23 -14.08 0.79
C SER A 153 -7.16 -12.84 1.66
N ASN A 154 -6.15 -12.77 2.54
CA ASN A 154 -5.81 -11.53 3.22
C ASN A 154 -4.58 -10.93 2.58
N ASN A 155 -4.57 -9.61 2.40
CA ASN A 155 -3.36 -8.92 1.96
C ASN A 155 -2.43 -8.62 3.15
N ARG A 156 -1.27 -8.01 2.88
CA ARG A 156 -0.30 -7.64 3.94
C ARG A 156 -0.77 -6.56 4.91
N LEU A 157 -1.94 -5.96 4.67
CA LEU A 157 -2.61 -5.02 5.56
C LEU A 157 -3.70 -5.69 6.41
N ASN A 158 -3.84 -7.02 6.32
CA ASN A 158 -4.92 -7.81 6.94
C ASN A 158 -6.31 -7.40 6.46
N GLU A 159 -6.42 -6.93 5.21
CA GLU A 159 -7.71 -6.73 4.55
C GLU A 159 -8.10 -8.05 3.89
N GLU A 160 -9.29 -8.55 4.20
CA GLU A 160 -9.83 -9.80 3.64
C GLU A 160 -10.54 -9.53 2.29
N GLY A 161 -10.31 -10.41 1.33
CA GLY A 161 -11.00 -10.43 0.05
C GLY A 161 -12.44 -10.96 0.13
N THR A 162 -13.10 -10.95 -1.01
CA THR A 162 -14.48 -11.44 -1.12
C THR A 162 -14.57 -12.98 -1.04
N LYS A 163 -15.69 -13.50 -0.51
CA LYS A 163 -16.09 -14.92 -0.63
C LYS A 163 -16.59 -15.29 -2.04
N GLY A 164 -16.50 -14.35 -2.98
CA GLY A 164 -16.97 -14.48 -4.34
C GLY A 164 -18.42 -14.06 -4.50
N PHE A 165 -18.98 -14.37 -5.66
CA PHE A 165 -20.30 -13.92 -6.09
C PHE A 165 -21.25 -15.10 -6.30
N ASP A 166 -22.52 -14.93 -5.93
CA ASP A 166 -23.57 -15.92 -6.20
C ASP A 166 -23.96 -15.95 -7.69
N SER A 167 -24.92 -16.82 -8.03
CA SER A 167 -25.37 -16.99 -9.42
C SER A 167 -26.08 -15.76 -10.00
N ASP A 168 -26.57 -14.86 -9.14
CA ASP A 168 -27.19 -13.60 -9.53
C ASP A 168 -26.17 -12.47 -9.65
N GLY A 169 -24.89 -12.76 -9.37
CA GLY A 169 -23.78 -11.82 -9.39
C GLY A 169 -23.70 -10.95 -8.14
N ALA A 170 -24.45 -11.27 -7.08
CA ALA A 170 -24.36 -10.56 -5.82
C ALA A 170 -23.18 -11.10 -5.00
N GLU A 171 -22.45 -10.20 -4.34
CA GLU A 171 -21.35 -10.58 -3.48
C GLU A 171 -21.86 -11.39 -2.28
N ARG A 172 -21.18 -12.49 -1.96
CA ARG A 172 -21.50 -13.33 -0.81
C ARG A 172 -21.10 -12.61 0.48
N PRO A 173 -22.05 -12.21 1.35
CA PRO A 173 -21.72 -11.52 2.60
C PRO A 173 -20.84 -12.36 3.53
N ASN A 174 -19.92 -11.67 4.21
CA ASN A 174 -19.07 -12.23 5.26
C ASN A 174 -19.38 -11.57 6.62
N PRO A 175 -20.54 -11.85 7.24
CA PRO A 175 -20.94 -11.20 8.51
C PRO A 175 -20.13 -11.69 9.72
N SER A 176 -19.38 -12.77 9.58
CA SER A 176 -18.57 -13.38 10.62
C SER A 176 -17.19 -13.75 10.05
N PRO A 177 -16.32 -12.76 9.79
CA PRO A 177 -14.94 -13.02 9.36
C PRO A 177 -14.17 -13.83 10.42
N CYS A 178 -13.04 -14.40 10.03
CA CYS A 178 -12.20 -15.11 10.99
C CYS A 178 -11.58 -14.12 12.01
N PRO A 179 -11.37 -14.53 13.27
CA PRO A 179 -10.77 -13.69 14.31
C PRO A 179 -9.32 -13.28 14.03
#